data_AF-A0A8C4EIU3-F1
#
_entry.id   AF-A0A8C4EIU3-F1
#
_cell.length_a   1.000
_cell.length_b   1.000
_cell.length_c   1.000
_cell.angle_alpha   90.00
_cell.angle_beta   90.00
_cell.angle_gamma   90.00
#
_symmetry.space_group_name_H-M   'P 1'
#
loop_
_entity.id
_entity.type
_entity.pdbx_description
1 polymer ?
#
loop_
_entity_poly.entity_id
_entity_poly.type
_entity_poly.pdbx_seq_one_letter_code
_entity_poly.pdbx_strand_id
1 'polypeptide(L)'
;MDILILYYYIDYSKKVQFLINLWACEYFNICCIHSFPQYEYFNAVLINEVDEMGNNVELGGEFLLEPNDHFNNLSVNLSLSVVQVPTNMYNKDPDIVNGVYWSEALNKVFVDNFERDPTLIWQYFGSAKGFFRQYPGVKWHPDEHGVIGFDCRNRKWYIQAATSPKDVVILVDVSGSMKGLRLTIARQTVSSILDTLGDDDFFNVIAYNQEIHYVEPCLNGTLVRADRTNKDHFREHLDKLFAKGIGLLGEALAEAFTILNDFNQTGRGSVCSQAIMLVTDGATEMYDDVFEKYNWPERKVRIFPYLIGRESAFADNLKWMACANKGYFSQISTLADVQENVMRYLHVMSRPKVIDHEHDTVWTEAYVDSALNEKAGPSLMTTVAMPVFSTKNETNQGILLGVVGTDIPLQELMKLIPKHMLGIHGYAFAITNNGYILTHPDLRPLVT
;
A
#
# COMPACT_ATOMS: atom_id res chain seq x y z
N MET A 1 8.45 -31.06 -28.08
CA MET A 1 9.48 -30.25 -27.38
C MET A 1 8.79 -29.84 -26.10
N ASP A 2 8.93 -30.71 -25.10
CA ASP A 2 8.06 -30.74 -23.94
C ASP A 2 8.42 -29.59 -23.01
N ILE A 3 7.46 -28.68 -22.88
CA ILE A 3 7.54 -27.49 -22.02
C ILE A 3 7.39 -27.99 -20.58
N LEU A 4 8.51 -28.23 -19.91
CA LEU A 4 8.57 -28.53 -18.49
C LEU A 4 8.55 -27.21 -17.68
N ILE A 5 7.44 -26.48 -17.75
CA ILE A 5 7.22 -25.24 -17.00
C ILE A 5 6.04 -25.54 -16.08
N LEU A 6 6.27 -25.72 -14.77
CA LEU A 6 5.30 -25.47 -13.67
C LEU A 6 5.74 -26.05 -12.31
N TYR A 7 6.58 -27.09 -12.25
CA TYR A 7 6.78 -27.84 -11.00
C TYR A 7 7.71 -27.18 -9.97
N TYR A 8 8.67 -26.34 -10.36
CA TYR A 8 9.69 -25.80 -9.41
C TYR A 8 9.24 -24.55 -8.64
N TYR A 9 8.30 -23.76 -9.19
CA TYR A 9 7.80 -22.54 -8.55
C TYR A 9 6.97 -22.85 -7.29
N ILE A 10 6.30 -24.02 -7.28
CA ILE A 10 5.40 -24.46 -6.21
C ILE A 10 6.16 -24.86 -4.94
N ASP A 11 7.39 -25.39 -5.04
CA ASP A 11 8.16 -25.87 -3.88
C ASP A 11 8.86 -24.73 -3.12
N TYR A 12 9.37 -23.72 -3.85
CA TYR A 12 9.93 -22.51 -3.23
C TYR A 12 8.84 -21.64 -2.62
N SER A 13 7.68 -21.51 -3.30
CA SER A 13 6.49 -20.86 -2.75
C SER A 13 6.02 -21.54 -1.45
N LYS A 14 6.01 -22.87 -1.36
CA LYS A 14 5.70 -23.59 -0.12
C LYS A 14 6.74 -23.38 0.98
N LYS A 15 8.03 -23.27 0.65
CA LYS A 15 9.10 -23.03 1.62
C LYS A 15 9.03 -21.61 2.21
N VAL A 16 8.81 -20.59 1.37
CA VAL A 16 8.61 -19.20 1.79
C VAL A 16 7.27 -19.02 2.51
N GLN A 17 6.19 -19.64 2.01
CA GLN A 17 4.89 -19.71 2.69
C GLN A 17 5.01 -20.39 4.05
N PHE A 18 5.85 -21.43 4.20
CA PHE A 18 6.07 -22.10 5.48
C PHE A 18 6.79 -21.18 6.47
N LEU A 19 7.78 -20.41 6.03
CA LEU A 19 8.45 -19.40 6.86
C LEU A 19 7.50 -18.25 7.26
N ILE A 20 6.61 -17.84 6.36
CA ILE A 20 5.57 -16.82 6.60
C ILE A 20 4.40 -17.37 7.46
N ASN A 21 4.07 -18.66 7.37
CA ASN A 21 3.01 -19.28 8.18
C ASN A 21 3.49 -19.56 9.61
N LEU A 22 4.76 -19.93 9.81
CA LEU A 22 5.40 -19.98 11.15
C LEU A 22 5.43 -18.61 11.82
N TRP A 23 5.46 -17.54 11.02
CA TRP A 23 5.39 -16.14 11.45
C TRP A 23 4.04 -15.74 12.06
N ALA A 24 2.92 -16.28 11.57
CA ALA A 24 1.58 -15.88 12.02
C ALA A 24 1.02 -16.70 13.19
N CYS A 25 1.49 -17.94 13.41
CA CYS A 25 0.80 -18.89 14.28
C CYS A 25 1.27 -18.98 15.74
N GLU A 26 2.47 -18.53 16.14
CA GLU A 26 3.01 -18.95 17.45
C GLU A 26 3.33 -17.90 18.52
N TYR A 27 3.31 -16.57 18.28
CA TYR A 27 3.88 -15.63 19.28
C TYR A 27 3.14 -14.32 19.58
N PHE A 28 1.85 -14.18 19.24
CA PHE A 28 1.09 -12.97 19.59
C PHE A 28 0.28 -13.10 20.89
N ASN A 29 0.95 -13.27 22.03
CA ASN A 29 0.35 -13.05 23.35
C ASN A 29 0.68 -11.64 23.84
N ILE A 30 -0.25 -10.71 23.61
CA ILE A 30 -0.09 -9.30 23.95
C ILE A 30 -0.47 -9.09 25.44
N CYS A 31 0.53 -8.96 26.31
CA CYS A 31 0.31 -8.46 27.68
C CYS A 31 0.35 -6.93 27.68
N CYS A 32 -0.80 -6.28 27.88
CA CYS A 32 -0.87 -4.86 28.19
C CYS A 32 -0.45 -4.65 29.64
N ILE A 33 0.78 -4.22 29.89
CA ILE A 33 1.17 -3.67 31.19
C ILE A 33 0.94 -2.16 31.12
N HIS A 34 -0.01 -1.70 31.94
CA HIS A 34 -0.14 -0.29 32.29
C HIS A 34 1.12 0.15 33.03
N SER A 35 1.64 1.32 32.66
CA SER A 35 2.88 1.97 33.10
C SER A 35 4.18 1.27 32.67
N PHE A 36 4.91 1.89 31.73
CA PHE A 36 6.27 1.49 31.39
C PHE A 36 7.22 2.69 31.32
N PRO A 37 8.52 2.46 31.64
CA PRO A 37 9.59 3.40 31.37
C PRO A 37 9.69 3.65 29.87
N GLN A 38 10.32 4.75 29.50
CA GLN A 38 10.62 5.14 28.12
C GLN A 38 11.32 3.97 27.40
N TYR A 39 10.59 3.23 26.55
CA TYR A 39 11.15 2.15 25.75
C TYR A 39 11.92 2.76 24.59
N GLU A 40 13.23 2.53 24.58
CA GLU A 40 14.13 2.97 23.52
C GLU A 40 14.31 1.86 22.48
N TYR A 41 14.35 2.24 21.21
CA TYR A 41 14.58 1.35 20.07
C TYR A 41 15.59 1.96 19.13
N PHE A 42 16.20 1.13 18.28
CA PHE A 42 17.17 1.59 17.27
C PHE A 42 16.44 2.16 16.05
N ASN A 43 16.47 3.48 15.92
CA ASN A 43 15.95 4.17 14.75
C ASN A 43 16.96 4.09 13.61
N ALA A 44 16.55 3.55 12.46
CA ALA A 44 17.40 3.26 11.32
C ALA A 44 18.19 4.49 10.80
N VAL A 45 17.69 5.70 11.02
CA VAL A 45 18.34 6.95 10.60
C VAL A 45 19.37 7.43 11.62
N LEU A 46 19.05 7.24 12.91
CA LEU A 46 19.78 7.84 14.02
C LEU A 46 20.88 6.92 14.55
N ILE A 47 20.89 5.64 14.19
CA ILE A 47 21.91 4.71 14.67
C ILE A 47 23.33 5.22 14.39
N ASN A 48 24.19 5.14 15.40
CA ASN A 48 25.57 5.62 15.36
C ASN A 48 25.73 7.12 15.03
N GLU A 49 24.69 7.93 15.18
CA GLU A 49 24.80 9.40 15.16
C GLU A 49 25.18 9.92 16.55
N VAL A 50 26.07 10.89 16.58
CA VAL A 50 26.55 11.55 17.81
C VAL A 50 26.24 13.04 17.77
N ASP A 51 25.92 13.61 18.93
CA ASP A 51 25.72 15.03 19.11
C ASP A 51 27.05 15.82 19.11
N GLU A 52 26.97 17.15 19.16
CA GLU A 52 28.16 18.02 19.21
C GLU A 52 29.05 17.78 20.44
N MET A 53 28.52 17.12 21.47
CA MET A 53 29.21 16.77 22.72
C MET A 53 29.79 15.34 22.69
N GLY A 54 29.58 14.59 21.59
CA GLY A 54 30.05 13.22 21.42
C GLY A 54 29.18 12.15 22.10
N ASN A 55 27.98 12.50 22.57
CA ASN A 55 27.02 11.52 23.08
C ASN A 55 26.16 10.98 21.95
N ASN A 56 25.69 9.73 22.07
CA ASN A 56 24.77 9.16 21.10
C ASN A 56 23.46 9.95 21.08
N VAL A 57 22.97 10.23 19.86
CA VAL A 57 21.66 10.84 19.67
C VAL A 57 20.57 9.90 20.22
N GLU A 58 19.50 10.48 20.75
CA GLU A 58 18.35 9.74 21.27
C GLU A 58 17.75 8.81 20.19
N LEU A 59 17.42 7.56 20.55
CA LEU A 59 17.03 6.48 19.63
C LEU A 59 18.12 6.06 18.61
N GLY A 60 19.31 6.65 18.66
CA GLY A 60 20.45 6.25 17.87
C GLY A 60 21.17 5.07 18.50
N GLY A 61 21.76 5.30 19.68
CA GLY A 61 22.55 4.28 20.38
C GLY A 61 23.75 3.75 19.57
N GLU A 62 24.55 2.90 20.21
CA GLU A 62 25.64 2.19 19.53
C GLU A 62 25.07 0.93 18.87
N PHE A 63 25.19 0.83 17.55
CA PHE A 63 24.66 -0.26 16.76
C PHE A 63 25.76 -0.84 15.86
N LEU A 64 26.28 -2.01 16.22
CA LEU A 64 27.38 -2.65 15.49
C LEU A 64 26.93 -3.02 14.07
N LEU A 65 27.62 -2.48 13.07
CA LEU A 65 27.37 -2.76 11.65
C LEU A 65 28.63 -3.34 11.02
N GLU A 66 28.52 -4.54 10.47
CA GLU A 66 29.64 -5.25 9.84
C GLU A 66 29.36 -5.44 8.34
N PRO A 67 30.33 -5.16 7.44
CA PRO A 67 30.18 -5.42 6.02
C PRO A 67 29.86 -6.90 5.75
N ASN A 68 28.85 -7.16 4.92
CA ASN A 68 28.44 -8.52 4.60
C ASN A 68 28.33 -8.72 3.08
N ASP A 69 29.09 -9.68 2.55
CA ASP A 69 29.12 -10.02 1.11
C ASP A 69 27.73 -10.41 0.57
N HIS A 70 26.90 -11.08 1.38
CA HIS A 70 25.54 -11.48 0.98
C HIS A 70 24.63 -10.28 0.72
N PHE A 71 24.88 -9.15 1.39
CA PHE A 71 24.15 -7.90 1.23
C PHE A 71 24.93 -6.91 0.35
N ASN A 72 25.66 -7.39 -0.65
CA ASN A 72 26.48 -6.56 -1.56
C ASN A 72 27.50 -5.67 -0.81
N ASN A 73 28.13 -6.21 0.24
CA ASN A 73 29.07 -5.49 1.11
C ASN A 73 28.47 -4.28 1.84
N LEU A 74 27.16 -4.25 2.01
CA LEU A 74 26.53 -3.32 2.94
C LEU A 74 26.85 -3.70 4.38
N SER A 75 27.09 -2.70 5.21
CA SER A 75 27.27 -2.89 6.64
C SER A 75 25.93 -3.14 7.30
N VAL A 76 25.75 -4.34 7.84
CA VAL A 76 24.48 -4.82 8.42
C VAL A 76 24.71 -5.37 9.83
N ASN A 77 23.63 -5.46 10.62
CA ASN A 77 23.60 -6.16 11.90
C ASN A 77 22.70 -7.40 11.76
N LEU A 78 23.32 -8.59 11.85
CA LEU A 78 22.59 -9.86 11.74
C LEU A 78 21.90 -10.28 13.04
N SER A 79 22.12 -9.59 14.15
CA SER A 79 21.53 -9.92 15.46
C SER A 79 20.25 -9.14 15.74
N LEU A 80 20.12 -7.92 15.24
CA LEU A 80 19.02 -7.01 15.54
C LEU A 80 18.45 -6.34 14.29
N SER A 81 17.14 -6.14 14.29
CA SER A 81 16.43 -5.28 13.32
C SER A 81 16.53 -3.80 13.69
N VAL A 82 16.27 -2.93 12.71
CA VAL A 82 16.11 -1.48 12.90
C VAL A 82 14.67 -1.07 12.63
N VAL A 83 14.29 0.11 13.10
CA VAL A 83 12.97 0.70 12.84
C VAL A 83 13.10 2.03 12.12
N GLN A 84 12.42 2.16 10.99
CA GLN A 84 12.23 3.41 10.28
C GLN A 84 10.83 3.96 10.57
N VAL A 85 10.76 5.27 10.80
CA VAL A 85 9.51 6.02 10.95
C VAL A 85 9.49 7.11 9.88
N PRO A 86 8.39 7.28 9.13
CA PRO A 86 8.26 8.34 8.14
C PRO A 86 8.50 9.73 8.72
N THR A 87 9.11 10.64 7.95
CA THR A 87 9.50 11.98 8.43
C THR A 87 8.32 12.86 8.89
N ASN A 88 7.11 12.58 8.40
CA ASN A 88 5.89 13.28 8.81
C ASN A 88 5.27 12.74 10.12
N MET A 89 5.85 11.71 10.73
CA MET A 89 5.37 11.08 11.95
C MET A 89 6.33 11.31 13.12
N TYR A 90 5.79 11.37 14.34
CA TYR A 90 6.58 11.62 15.54
C TYR A 90 7.09 10.32 16.16
N ASN A 91 8.41 10.15 16.26
CA ASN A 91 9.07 8.91 16.74
C ASN A 91 8.64 8.42 18.12
N LYS A 92 8.15 9.31 19.00
CA LYS A 92 7.71 8.99 20.37
C LYS A 92 6.18 9.00 20.53
N ASP A 93 5.44 8.98 19.43
CA ASP A 93 4.00 8.78 19.50
C ASP A 93 3.69 7.48 20.28
N PRO A 94 2.82 7.50 21.30
CA PRO A 94 2.52 6.31 22.09
C PRO A 94 2.08 5.10 21.25
N ASP A 95 1.35 5.31 20.16
CA ASP A 95 0.93 4.23 19.27
C ASP A 95 2.12 3.59 18.54
N ILE A 96 3.10 4.41 18.14
CA ILE A 96 4.33 3.95 17.50
C ILE A 96 5.20 3.22 18.53
N VAL A 97 5.48 3.82 19.69
CA VAL A 97 6.36 3.23 20.71
C VAL A 97 5.80 1.89 21.20
N ASN A 98 4.50 1.82 21.47
CA ASN A 98 3.86 0.55 21.82
C ASN A 98 3.96 -0.48 20.68
N GLY A 99 3.75 -0.02 19.44
CA GLY A 99 3.95 -0.77 18.21
C GLY A 99 5.33 -1.41 18.09
N VAL A 100 6.35 -0.58 18.29
CA VAL A 100 7.75 -0.96 18.20
C VAL A 100 8.10 -1.92 19.33
N TYR A 101 7.60 -1.68 20.54
CA TYR A 101 7.81 -2.56 21.69
C TYR A 101 7.33 -3.99 21.44
N TRP A 102 6.06 -4.19 21.07
CA TRP A 102 5.56 -5.57 20.88
C TRP A 102 6.18 -6.25 19.65
N SER A 103 6.56 -5.48 18.62
CA SER A 103 7.20 -6.03 17.42
C SER A 103 8.67 -6.41 17.63
N GLU A 104 9.27 -6.11 18.79
CA GLU A 104 10.63 -6.56 19.14
C GLU A 104 10.77 -8.08 19.12
N ALA A 105 9.70 -8.80 19.47
CA ALA A 105 9.64 -10.26 19.45
C ALA A 105 9.98 -10.85 18.06
N LEU A 106 9.80 -10.06 16.98
CA LEU A 106 10.15 -10.46 15.62
C LEU A 106 11.66 -10.62 15.41
N ASN A 107 12.53 -9.97 16.20
CA ASN A 107 13.99 -10.12 16.07
C ASN A 107 14.42 -11.58 16.09
N LYS A 108 13.91 -12.36 17.04
CA LYS A 108 14.22 -13.79 17.14
C LYS A 108 13.77 -14.55 15.90
N VAL A 109 12.56 -14.27 15.41
CA VAL A 109 11.98 -14.94 14.24
C VAL A 109 12.78 -14.61 12.98
N PHE A 110 13.18 -13.35 12.82
CA PHE A 110 14.00 -12.91 11.69
C PHE A 110 15.36 -13.64 11.64
N VAL A 111 16.03 -13.76 12.78
CA VAL A 111 17.30 -14.49 12.92
C VAL A 111 17.09 -15.97 12.63
N ASP A 112 16.12 -16.62 13.28
CA ASP A 112 15.82 -18.04 13.08
C ASP A 112 15.47 -18.35 11.60
N ASN A 113 14.81 -17.43 10.90
CA ASN A 113 14.52 -17.54 9.47
C ASN A 113 15.78 -17.46 8.60
N PHE A 114 16.66 -16.50 8.88
CA PHE A 114 17.91 -16.32 8.13
C PHE A 114 18.86 -17.50 8.34
N GLU A 115 18.92 -18.07 9.55
CA GLU A 115 19.66 -19.30 9.83
C GLU A 115 19.14 -20.51 9.06
N ARG A 116 17.81 -20.60 8.87
CA ARG A 116 17.16 -21.66 8.08
C ARG A 116 17.36 -21.48 6.58
N ASP A 117 17.31 -20.24 6.11
CA ASP A 117 17.50 -19.89 4.70
C ASP A 117 18.39 -18.65 4.53
N PRO A 118 19.70 -18.85 4.37
CA PRO A 118 20.65 -17.76 4.15
C PRO A 118 20.48 -17.04 2.81
N THR A 119 19.58 -17.49 1.92
CA THR A 119 19.34 -16.80 0.63
C THR A 119 18.41 -15.59 0.77
N LEU A 120 17.74 -15.44 1.91
CA LEU A 120 16.87 -14.29 2.19
C LEU A 120 17.70 -13.00 2.24
N ILE A 121 17.16 -11.92 1.68
CA ILE A 121 17.75 -10.58 1.80
C ILE A 121 17.00 -9.83 2.90
N TRP A 122 15.91 -9.16 2.55
CA TRP A 122 15.15 -8.36 3.50
C TRP A 122 13.99 -9.14 4.09
N GLN A 123 13.83 -9.01 5.40
CA GLN A 123 12.64 -9.43 6.12
C GLN A 123 12.12 -8.22 6.87
N TYR A 124 10.81 -7.97 6.82
CA TYR A 124 10.27 -6.77 7.42
C TYR A 124 8.81 -6.88 7.84
N PHE A 125 8.45 -5.97 8.75
CA PHE A 125 7.09 -5.71 9.17
C PHE A 125 6.77 -4.24 8.95
N GLY A 126 5.79 -3.95 8.09
CA GLY A 126 5.19 -2.64 7.93
C GLY A 126 3.96 -2.52 8.82
N SER A 127 3.95 -1.55 9.73
CA SER A 127 2.83 -1.36 10.65
C SER A 127 1.71 -0.55 10.01
N ALA A 128 0.47 -0.87 10.37
CA ALA A 128 -0.70 -0.02 10.12
C ALA A 128 -0.53 1.40 10.70
N LYS A 129 0.29 1.54 11.75
CA LYS A 129 0.64 2.81 12.38
C LYS A 129 1.80 3.55 11.68
N GLY A 130 2.34 3.03 10.58
CA GLY A 130 3.30 3.72 9.72
C GLY A 130 4.78 3.39 9.95
N PHE A 131 5.18 2.91 11.13
CA PHE A 131 6.57 2.48 11.34
C PHE A 131 6.89 1.19 10.57
N PHE A 132 8.16 1.05 10.18
CA PHE A 132 8.67 -0.06 9.39
C PHE A 132 9.85 -0.71 10.12
N ARG A 133 9.72 -1.98 10.49
CA ARG A 133 10.79 -2.76 11.12
C ARG A 133 11.48 -3.62 10.06
N GLN A 134 12.79 -3.49 9.91
CA GLN A 134 13.58 -4.17 8.88
C GLN A 134 14.72 -4.98 9.48
N TYR A 135 14.88 -6.22 9.00
CA TYR A 135 15.99 -7.11 9.29
C TYR A 135 16.71 -7.55 7.99
N PRO A 136 18.04 -7.68 7.99
CA PRO A 136 18.96 -7.30 9.09
C PRO A 136 18.97 -5.78 9.34
N GLY A 137 19.49 -5.37 10.49
CA GLY A 137 19.55 -3.97 10.87
C GLY A 137 20.53 -3.19 9.98
N VAL A 138 20.09 -2.09 9.38
CA VAL A 138 20.91 -1.27 8.49
C VAL A 138 20.73 0.21 8.76
N LYS A 139 21.76 1.01 8.46
CA LYS A 139 21.66 2.47 8.56
C LYS A 139 21.00 3.03 7.31
N TRP A 140 19.97 3.83 7.52
CA TRP A 140 19.26 4.54 6.47
C TRP A 140 19.86 5.93 6.32
N HIS A 141 20.03 6.35 5.07
CA HIS A 141 20.53 7.68 4.74
C HIS A 141 19.37 8.53 4.20
N PRO A 142 19.03 9.64 4.87
CA PRO A 142 18.08 10.59 4.32
C PRO A 142 18.66 11.29 3.10
N ASP A 143 17.79 11.96 2.32
CA ASP A 143 18.21 12.79 1.20
C ASP A 143 19.00 14.06 1.65
N GLU A 144 19.42 14.89 0.69
CA GLU A 144 20.15 16.14 0.96
C GLU A 144 19.39 17.12 1.88
N HIS A 145 18.07 16.94 2.03
CA HIS A 145 17.21 17.76 2.87
C HIS A 145 16.89 17.09 4.22
N GLY A 146 17.48 15.93 4.51
CA GLY A 146 17.22 15.19 5.75
C GLY A 146 15.89 14.43 5.73
N VAL A 147 15.28 14.22 4.57
CA VAL A 147 13.96 13.59 4.42
C VAL A 147 14.09 12.15 3.94
N ILE A 148 13.24 11.28 4.48
CA ILE A 148 13.06 9.92 3.99
C ILE A 148 11.65 9.80 3.42
N GLY A 149 11.55 9.75 2.09
CA GLY A 149 10.28 9.58 1.38
C GLY A 149 9.66 8.18 1.47
N PHE A 150 10.23 7.29 2.29
CA PHE A 150 9.72 5.94 2.48
C PHE A 150 8.59 5.90 3.51
N ASP A 151 7.41 5.47 3.07
CA ASP A 151 6.30 5.02 3.92
C ASP A 151 5.92 3.60 3.47
N CYS A 152 5.95 2.65 4.41
CA CYS A 152 5.63 1.25 4.11
C CYS A 152 4.19 1.07 3.62
N ARG A 153 3.26 1.91 4.07
CA ARG A 153 1.83 1.79 3.75
C ARG A 153 1.58 2.06 2.28
N ASN A 154 2.35 2.98 1.68
CA ASN A 154 2.23 3.37 0.27
C ASN A 154 2.87 2.34 -0.68
N ARG A 155 3.49 1.27 -0.15
CA ARG A 155 4.17 0.28 -0.98
C ARG A 155 3.18 -0.73 -1.54
N LYS A 156 3.43 -1.17 -2.77
CA LYS A 156 2.57 -2.12 -3.47
C LYS A 156 2.41 -3.44 -2.72
N TRP A 157 3.50 -3.98 -2.16
CA TRP A 157 3.46 -5.20 -1.33
C TRP A 157 2.54 -5.04 -0.13
N TYR A 158 2.49 -3.85 0.49
CA TYR A 158 1.63 -3.57 1.62
C TYR A 158 0.17 -3.52 1.18
N ILE A 159 -0.13 -2.74 0.14
CA ILE A 159 -1.51 -2.52 -0.34
C ILE A 159 -2.13 -3.81 -0.88
N GLN A 160 -1.39 -4.55 -1.71
CA GLN A 160 -1.86 -5.79 -2.32
C GLN A 160 -2.10 -6.90 -1.28
N ALA A 161 -1.28 -6.96 -0.22
CA ALA A 161 -1.51 -7.91 0.87
C ALA A 161 -2.68 -7.47 1.79
N ALA A 162 -2.76 -6.18 2.10
CA ALA A 162 -3.74 -5.64 3.05
C ALA A 162 -5.17 -5.59 2.50
N THR A 163 -5.36 -5.48 1.18
CA THR A 163 -6.67 -5.31 0.56
C THR A 163 -6.89 -6.31 -0.57
N SER A 164 -8.16 -6.54 -0.93
CA SER A 164 -8.52 -7.34 -2.10
C SER A 164 -8.63 -6.42 -3.34
N PRO A 165 -8.52 -6.99 -4.55
CA PRO A 165 -8.80 -6.26 -5.79
C PRO A 165 -10.15 -5.52 -5.75
N LYS A 166 -10.21 -4.36 -6.38
CA LYS A 166 -11.37 -3.46 -6.28
C LYS A 166 -11.68 -2.71 -7.56
N ASP A 167 -12.98 -2.46 -7.76
CA ASP A 167 -13.53 -1.61 -8.81
C ASP A 167 -13.91 -0.25 -8.20
N VAL A 168 -13.27 0.82 -8.66
CA VAL A 168 -13.39 2.16 -8.05
C VAL A 168 -13.86 3.20 -9.05
N VAL A 169 -14.98 3.86 -8.77
CA VAL A 169 -15.37 5.08 -9.51
C VAL A 169 -15.03 6.30 -8.66
N ILE A 170 -14.18 7.17 -9.18
CA ILE A 170 -13.76 8.40 -8.51
C ILE A 170 -14.60 9.55 -9.06
N LEU A 171 -15.44 10.15 -8.22
CA LEU A 171 -16.26 11.32 -8.54
C LEU A 171 -15.53 12.58 -8.08
N VAL A 172 -15.30 13.53 -9.00
CA VAL A 172 -14.57 14.78 -8.73
C VAL A 172 -15.49 15.97 -8.97
N ASP A 173 -15.72 16.75 -7.93
CA ASP A 173 -16.47 17.99 -8.03
C ASP A 173 -15.65 19.04 -8.81
N VAL A 174 -16.20 19.50 -9.93
CA VAL A 174 -15.64 20.61 -10.72
C VAL A 174 -16.61 21.79 -10.80
N SER A 175 -17.46 21.96 -9.79
CA SER A 175 -18.32 23.13 -9.65
C SER A 175 -17.53 24.40 -9.36
N GLY A 176 -18.19 25.57 -9.46
CA GLY A 176 -17.54 26.86 -9.29
C GLY A 176 -16.89 27.09 -7.91
N SER A 177 -17.38 26.43 -6.86
CA SER A 177 -16.83 26.54 -5.49
C SER A 177 -15.44 25.89 -5.35
N MET A 178 -15.13 24.91 -6.22
CA MET A 178 -13.83 24.23 -6.25
C MET A 178 -12.72 25.08 -6.88
N LYS A 179 -13.01 26.28 -7.42
CA LYS A 179 -12.01 27.10 -8.11
C LYS A 179 -10.79 27.45 -7.24
N GLY A 180 -9.60 27.37 -7.84
CA GLY A 180 -8.34 27.74 -7.18
C GLY A 180 -7.74 26.58 -6.39
N LEU A 181 -7.34 26.84 -5.13
CA LEU A 181 -6.62 25.87 -4.31
C LEU A 181 -7.40 24.57 -4.06
N ARG A 182 -8.74 24.63 -3.96
CA ARG A 182 -9.58 23.45 -3.72
C ARG A 182 -9.44 22.43 -4.87
N LEU A 183 -9.53 22.88 -6.12
CA LEU A 183 -9.33 22.01 -7.28
C LEU A 183 -7.89 21.46 -7.34
N THR A 184 -6.88 22.25 -6.97
CA THR A 184 -5.50 21.75 -6.87
C THR A 184 -5.38 20.61 -5.84
N ILE A 185 -5.97 20.78 -4.66
CA ILE A 185 -6.00 19.73 -3.63
C ILE A 185 -6.80 18.51 -4.12
N ALA A 186 -7.92 18.72 -4.81
CA ALA A 186 -8.73 17.64 -5.37
C ALA A 186 -7.94 16.82 -6.39
N ARG A 187 -7.25 17.46 -7.34
CA ARG A 187 -6.37 16.77 -8.31
C ARG A 187 -5.28 15.97 -7.62
N GLN A 188 -4.62 16.55 -6.62
CA GLN A 188 -3.60 15.84 -5.85
C GLN A 188 -4.19 14.66 -5.07
N THR A 189 -5.41 14.81 -4.54
CA THR A 189 -6.15 13.74 -3.84
C THR A 189 -6.45 12.59 -4.79
N VAL A 190 -6.96 12.88 -5.98
CA VAL A 190 -7.22 11.85 -7.00
C VAL A 190 -5.92 11.18 -7.43
N SER A 191 -4.85 11.93 -7.68
CA SER A 191 -3.54 11.35 -8.03
C SER A 191 -3.03 10.42 -6.93
N SER A 192 -3.15 10.83 -5.66
CA SER A 192 -2.78 10.01 -4.52
C SER A 192 -3.68 8.78 -4.35
N ILE A 193 -4.96 8.85 -4.70
CA ILE A 193 -5.85 7.68 -4.75
C ILE A 193 -5.35 6.70 -5.82
N LEU A 194 -5.03 7.19 -7.03
CA LEU A 194 -4.52 6.35 -8.12
C LEU A 194 -3.21 5.64 -7.73
N ASP A 195 -2.34 6.28 -6.95
CA ASP A 195 -1.12 5.65 -6.42
C ASP A 195 -1.42 4.44 -5.53
N THR A 196 -2.58 4.41 -4.87
CA THR A 196 -2.99 3.27 -4.03
C THR A 196 -3.64 2.13 -4.79
N LEU A 197 -3.90 2.29 -6.09
CA LEU A 197 -4.50 1.24 -6.91
C LEU A 197 -3.41 0.32 -7.47
N GLY A 198 -3.53 -0.97 -7.17
CA GLY A 198 -2.69 -2.03 -7.71
C GLY A 198 -3.10 -2.42 -9.13
N ASP A 199 -2.28 -3.21 -9.80
CA ASP A 199 -2.55 -3.56 -11.20
C ASP A 199 -3.83 -4.41 -11.36
N ASP A 200 -4.28 -5.14 -10.34
CA ASP A 200 -5.52 -5.92 -10.36
C ASP A 200 -6.79 -5.09 -10.07
N ASP A 201 -6.62 -3.80 -9.81
CA ASP A 201 -7.73 -2.89 -9.59
C ASP A 201 -8.24 -2.28 -10.90
N PHE A 202 -9.52 -1.93 -10.94
CA PHE A 202 -10.15 -1.23 -12.04
C PHE A 202 -10.67 0.12 -11.57
N PHE A 203 -10.56 1.14 -12.41
CA PHE A 203 -11.00 2.48 -12.07
C PHE A 203 -11.54 3.27 -13.25
N ASN A 204 -12.31 4.31 -12.92
CA ASN A 204 -12.60 5.42 -13.81
C ASN A 204 -12.73 6.71 -12.99
N VAL A 205 -12.49 7.85 -13.61
CA VAL A 205 -12.62 9.16 -12.99
C VAL A 205 -13.66 9.98 -13.75
N ILE A 206 -14.65 10.46 -13.02
CA ILE A 206 -15.78 11.22 -13.54
C ILE A 206 -15.78 12.58 -12.84
N ALA A 207 -15.61 13.64 -13.62
CA ALA A 207 -15.80 15.00 -13.15
C ALA A 207 -17.27 15.40 -13.30
N TYR A 208 -17.84 16.07 -12.30
CA TYR A 208 -19.23 16.51 -12.36
C TYR A 208 -19.39 17.98 -12.01
N ASN A 209 -20.32 18.62 -12.71
CA ASN A 209 -20.88 19.92 -12.36
C ASN A 209 -22.39 19.89 -12.63
N GLN A 210 -22.89 20.65 -13.60
CA GLN A 210 -24.28 20.57 -14.08
C GLN A 210 -24.50 19.37 -14.99
N GLU A 211 -23.41 18.81 -15.53
CA GLU A 211 -23.38 17.61 -16.36
C GLU A 211 -22.27 16.69 -15.88
N ILE A 212 -22.33 15.44 -16.34
CA ILE A 212 -21.31 14.42 -16.09
C ILE A 212 -20.27 14.47 -17.21
N HIS A 213 -19.00 14.53 -16.83
CA HIS A 213 -17.88 14.54 -17.76
C HIS A 213 -16.87 13.46 -17.39
N TYR A 214 -16.73 12.45 -18.25
CA TYR A 214 -15.64 11.49 -18.14
C TYR A 214 -14.30 12.19 -18.35
N VAL A 215 -13.35 12.00 -17.43
CA VAL A 215 -12.00 12.60 -17.53
C VAL A 215 -11.29 12.08 -18.79
N GLU A 216 -11.51 10.80 -19.11
CA GLU A 216 -11.13 10.21 -20.37
C GLU A 216 -12.39 9.92 -21.22
N PRO A 217 -12.64 10.71 -22.29
CA PRO A 217 -13.85 10.58 -23.11
C PRO A 217 -14.03 9.22 -23.78
N CYS A 218 -12.95 8.47 -24.05
CA CYS A 218 -13.08 7.13 -24.64
C CYS A 218 -13.64 6.08 -23.66
N LEU A 219 -13.64 6.37 -22.36
CA LEU A 219 -14.09 5.46 -21.30
C LEU A 219 -15.53 5.73 -20.83
N ASN A 220 -16.41 6.04 -21.78
CA ASN A 220 -17.82 6.29 -21.51
C ASN A 220 -18.50 5.02 -20.97
N GLY A 221 -18.90 5.04 -19.69
CA GLY A 221 -19.59 3.94 -19.03
C GLY A 221 -18.74 2.71 -18.73
N THR A 222 -17.40 2.82 -18.75
CA THR A 222 -16.50 1.66 -18.53
C THR A 222 -15.44 1.94 -17.48
N LEU A 223 -14.84 0.87 -16.93
CA LEU A 223 -13.66 0.94 -16.07
C LEU A 223 -12.43 0.43 -16.84
N VAL A 224 -11.26 0.97 -16.51
CA VAL A 224 -9.97 0.50 -17.00
C VAL A 224 -9.12 -0.05 -15.89
N ARG A 225 -8.22 -0.95 -16.26
CA ARG A 225 -7.21 -1.48 -15.36
C ARG A 225 -6.29 -0.37 -14.83
N ALA A 226 -5.96 -0.40 -13.55
CA ALA A 226 -5.08 0.55 -12.89
C ALA A 226 -3.57 0.29 -13.13
N ASP A 227 -3.20 0.05 -14.39
CA ASP A 227 -1.79 -0.04 -14.79
C ASP A 227 -1.10 1.34 -14.77
N ARG A 228 0.24 1.34 -14.85
CA ARG A 228 1.04 2.57 -14.81
C ARG A 228 0.67 3.52 -15.95
N THR A 229 0.47 3.01 -17.15
CA THR A 229 0.20 3.82 -18.34
C THR A 229 -1.15 4.52 -18.26
N ASN A 230 -2.21 3.81 -17.87
CA ASN A 230 -3.54 4.37 -17.68
C ASN A 230 -3.53 5.40 -16.54
N LYS A 231 -2.88 5.09 -15.41
CA LYS A 231 -2.76 6.06 -14.30
C LYS A 231 -2.06 7.34 -14.73
N ASP A 232 -0.94 7.24 -15.45
CA ASP A 232 -0.21 8.40 -15.96
C ASP A 232 -1.03 9.19 -16.99
N HIS A 233 -1.75 8.49 -17.88
CA HIS A 233 -2.66 9.12 -18.84
C HIS A 233 -3.79 9.90 -18.17
N PHE A 234 -4.39 9.35 -17.10
CA PHE A 234 -5.41 10.07 -16.32
C PHE A 234 -4.83 11.29 -15.61
N ARG A 235 -3.60 11.22 -15.08
CA ARG A 235 -2.94 12.38 -14.44
C ARG A 235 -2.83 13.57 -15.37
N GLU A 236 -2.41 13.35 -16.62
CA GLU A 236 -2.33 14.41 -17.62
C GLU A 236 -3.70 15.07 -17.92
N HIS A 237 -4.79 14.32 -17.79
CA HIS A 237 -6.14 14.83 -18.01
C HIS A 237 -6.73 15.53 -16.77
N LEU A 238 -6.35 15.09 -15.56
CA LEU A 238 -6.73 15.78 -14.32
C LEU A 238 -6.24 17.22 -14.29
N ASP A 239 -5.05 17.50 -14.84
CA ASP A 239 -4.49 18.86 -14.90
C ASP A 239 -5.29 19.82 -15.79
N LYS A 240 -6.06 19.27 -16.73
CA LYS A 240 -6.91 20.02 -17.66
C LYS A 240 -8.30 20.35 -17.11
N LEU A 241 -8.69 19.77 -15.96
CA LEU A 241 -9.99 20.03 -15.34
C LEU A 241 -10.13 21.51 -14.93
N PHE A 242 -11.29 22.11 -15.13
CA PHE A 242 -11.53 23.49 -14.69
C PHE A 242 -12.88 23.61 -13.98
N ALA A 243 -12.90 24.41 -12.92
CA ALA A 243 -14.09 24.60 -12.10
C ALA A 243 -15.08 25.56 -12.77
N LYS A 244 -16.32 25.11 -12.99
CA LYS A 244 -17.42 25.89 -13.56
C LYS A 244 -18.78 25.29 -13.18
N GLY A 245 -19.79 26.14 -13.05
CA GLY A 245 -21.19 25.71 -12.88
C GLY A 245 -21.53 25.34 -11.44
N ILE A 246 -22.61 24.58 -11.28
CA ILE A 246 -23.17 24.12 -10.00
C ILE A 246 -22.90 22.61 -9.89
N GLY A 247 -22.59 22.08 -8.72
CA GLY A 247 -22.34 20.63 -8.53
C GLY A 247 -23.62 19.84 -8.29
N LEU A 248 -24.08 19.08 -9.29
CA LEU A 248 -25.22 18.16 -9.19
C LEU A 248 -24.71 16.73 -8.92
N LEU A 249 -24.56 16.39 -7.64
CA LEU A 249 -23.98 15.11 -7.22
C LEU A 249 -24.91 13.91 -7.51
N GLY A 250 -26.24 14.11 -7.51
CA GLY A 250 -27.20 13.01 -7.67
C GLY A 250 -27.06 12.25 -8.98
N GLU A 251 -26.88 12.96 -10.10
CA GLU A 251 -26.67 12.34 -11.42
C GLU A 251 -25.34 11.58 -11.47
N ALA A 252 -24.27 12.16 -10.93
CA ALA A 252 -22.95 11.53 -10.88
C ALA A 252 -22.94 10.26 -10.03
N LEU A 253 -23.66 10.23 -8.90
CA LEU A 253 -23.83 9.03 -8.09
C LEU A 253 -24.60 7.95 -8.84
N ALA A 254 -25.70 8.31 -9.51
CA ALA A 254 -26.49 7.35 -10.28
C ALA A 254 -25.67 6.71 -11.42
N GLU A 255 -24.84 7.49 -12.12
CA GLU A 255 -23.94 7.00 -13.15
C GLU A 255 -22.88 6.05 -12.57
N ALA A 256 -22.24 6.43 -11.46
CA ALA A 256 -21.25 5.60 -10.79
C ALA A 256 -21.81 4.23 -10.36
N PHE A 257 -23.02 4.21 -9.80
CA PHE A 257 -23.70 2.97 -9.44
C PHE A 257 -24.03 2.11 -10.66
N THR A 258 -24.43 2.72 -11.76
CA THR A 258 -24.76 2.02 -13.01
C THR A 258 -23.52 1.33 -13.58
N ILE A 259 -22.39 2.04 -13.67
CA ILE A 259 -21.11 1.48 -14.14
C ILE A 259 -20.68 0.29 -13.25
N LEU A 260 -20.70 0.47 -11.93
CA LEU A 260 -20.29 -0.59 -11.00
C LEU A 260 -21.20 -1.82 -11.08
N ASN A 261 -22.52 -1.61 -11.18
CA ASN A 261 -23.45 -2.72 -11.31
C ASN A 261 -23.24 -3.50 -12.63
N ASP A 262 -23.01 -2.81 -13.74
CA ASP A 262 -22.73 -3.46 -15.04
C ASP A 262 -21.44 -4.29 -15.00
N PHE A 263 -20.40 -3.79 -14.35
CA PHE A 263 -19.13 -4.52 -14.18
C PHE A 263 -19.28 -5.76 -13.29
N ASN A 264 -20.10 -5.66 -12.24
CA ASN A 264 -20.42 -6.79 -11.36
C ASN A 264 -21.18 -7.90 -12.13
N GLN A 265 -22.16 -7.52 -12.96
CA GLN A 265 -22.96 -8.49 -13.71
C GLN A 265 -22.20 -9.13 -14.89
N THR A 266 -21.33 -8.37 -15.55
CA THR A 266 -20.57 -8.87 -16.70
C THR A 266 -19.32 -9.66 -16.32
N GLY A 267 -18.89 -9.60 -15.05
CA GLY A 267 -17.65 -10.23 -14.58
C GLY A 267 -16.39 -9.64 -15.20
N ARG A 268 -16.47 -8.42 -15.76
CA ARG A 268 -15.34 -7.72 -16.40
C ARG A 268 -14.45 -6.98 -15.42
N GLY A 269 -14.96 -6.71 -14.21
CA GLY A 269 -14.20 -6.07 -13.13
C GLY A 269 -13.42 -7.08 -12.31
N SER A 270 -13.04 -6.67 -11.11
CA SER A 270 -12.36 -7.51 -10.12
C SER A 270 -13.26 -8.58 -9.48
N VAL A 271 -14.60 -8.44 -9.58
CA VAL A 271 -15.61 -9.33 -8.96
C VAL A 271 -15.52 -9.38 -7.42
N CYS A 272 -14.67 -8.54 -6.83
CA CYS A 272 -14.42 -8.50 -5.38
C CYS A 272 -15.13 -7.30 -4.74
N SER A 273 -14.40 -6.21 -4.52
CA SER A 273 -14.92 -5.05 -3.80
C SER A 273 -15.26 -3.90 -4.75
N GLN A 274 -16.35 -3.18 -4.47
CA GLN A 274 -16.75 -2.01 -5.23
C GLN A 274 -16.81 -0.77 -4.35
N ALA A 275 -16.27 0.34 -4.84
CA ALA A 275 -16.23 1.59 -4.10
C ALA A 275 -16.48 2.82 -4.98
N ILE A 276 -17.11 3.83 -4.40
CA ILE A 276 -17.19 5.17 -4.97
C ILE A 276 -16.40 6.10 -4.05
N MET A 277 -15.43 6.81 -4.61
CA MET A 277 -14.63 7.81 -3.90
C MET A 277 -15.08 9.20 -4.37
N LEU A 278 -15.67 9.98 -3.46
CA LEU A 278 -16.25 11.28 -3.76
C LEU A 278 -15.33 12.39 -3.28
N VAL A 279 -14.81 13.22 -4.18
CA VAL A 279 -13.94 14.36 -3.86
C VAL A 279 -14.70 15.65 -4.11
N THR A 280 -15.09 16.36 -3.05
CA THR A 280 -15.93 17.56 -3.12
C THR A 280 -15.63 18.52 -1.95
N ASP A 281 -16.02 19.78 -2.04
CA ASP A 281 -16.00 20.73 -0.94
C ASP A 281 -17.30 20.75 -0.11
N GLY A 282 -18.31 19.95 -0.47
CA GLY A 282 -19.51 19.78 0.33
C GLY A 282 -20.66 19.09 -0.40
N ALA A 283 -21.69 18.70 0.35
CA ALA A 283 -22.97 18.27 -0.21
C ALA A 283 -24.11 19.05 0.42
N THR A 284 -25.03 19.55 -0.41
CA THR A 284 -26.23 20.26 0.02
C THR A 284 -27.28 19.33 0.60
N GLU A 285 -27.33 18.10 0.10
CA GLU A 285 -28.34 17.08 0.41
C GLU A 285 -27.69 15.75 0.80
N MET A 286 -28.48 14.84 1.37
CA MET A 286 -28.03 13.50 1.75
C MET A 286 -28.09 12.49 0.59
N TYR A 287 -28.86 12.77 -0.47
CA TYR A 287 -29.08 11.88 -1.63
C TYR A 287 -29.49 10.45 -1.22
N ASP A 288 -30.29 10.35 -0.16
CA ASP A 288 -30.83 9.10 0.40
C ASP A 288 -31.68 8.33 -0.62
N ASP A 289 -32.44 9.03 -1.45
CA ASP A 289 -33.19 8.49 -2.58
C ASP A 289 -32.33 7.70 -3.58
N VAL A 290 -31.13 8.21 -3.89
CA VAL A 290 -30.17 7.53 -4.78
C VAL A 290 -29.62 6.26 -4.10
N PHE A 291 -29.25 6.33 -2.83
CA PHE A 291 -28.74 5.18 -2.09
C PHE A 291 -29.81 4.09 -1.89
N GLU A 292 -31.05 4.49 -1.60
CA GLU A 292 -32.20 3.59 -1.51
C GLU A 292 -32.43 2.84 -2.82
N LYS A 293 -32.32 3.54 -3.96
CA LYS A 293 -32.55 2.95 -5.27
C LYS A 293 -31.43 2.01 -5.72
N TYR A 294 -30.17 2.38 -5.51
CA TYR A 294 -29.03 1.69 -6.16
C TYR A 294 -28.19 0.82 -5.23
N ASN A 295 -28.14 1.08 -3.92
CA ASN A 295 -27.20 0.40 -3.01
C ASN A 295 -27.87 -0.33 -1.85
N TRP A 296 -29.08 0.05 -1.45
CA TRP A 296 -29.77 -0.54 -0.29
C TRP A 296 -30.71 -1.67 -0.72
N PRO A 297 -30.95 -2.68 0.15
CA PRO A 297 -30.52 -2.78 1.56
C PRO A 297 -29.12 -3.38 1.78
N GLU A 298 -28.52 -3.99 0.75
CA GLU A 298 -27.31 -4.82 0.91
C GLU A 298 -26.04 -4.00 1.20
N ARG A 299 -25.98 -2.76 0.68
CA ARG A 299 -24.85 -1.83 0.80
C ARG A 299 -23.57 -2.50 0.32
N LYS A 300 -23.60 -2.98 -0.92
CA LYS A 300 -22.48 -3.68 -1.59
C LYS A 300 -21.37 -2.71 -1.96
N VAL A 301 -21.74 -1.52 -2.45
CA VAL A 301 -20.79 -0.47 -2.82
C VAL A 301 -20.48 0.39 -1.60
N ARG A 302 -19.19 0.59 -1.32
CA ARG A 302 -18.73 1.45 -0.22
C ARG A 302 -18.49 2.87 -0.70
N ILE A 303 -18.85 3.86 0.11
CA ILE A 303 -18.74 5.27 -0.25
C ILE A 303 -17.69 5.96 0.61
N PHE A 304 -16.69 6.57 -0.03
CA PHE A 304 -15.59 7.28 0.65
C PHE A 304 -15.58 8.76 0.26
N PRO A 305 -16.25 9.63 1.03
CA PRO A 305 -16.21 11.06 0.82
C PRO A 305 -14.93 11.70 1.37
N TYR A 306 -14.28 12.47 0.53
CA TYR A 306 -13.14 13.34 0.80
C TYR A 306 -13.60 14.79 0.73
N LEU A 307 -13.77 15.42 1.89
CA LEU A 307 -14.13 16.83 2.00
C LEU A 307 -12.87 17.69 1.80
N ILE A 308 -12.88 18.53 0.77
CA ILE A 308 -11.79 19.46 0.46
C ILE A 308 -12.05 20.82 1.10
N GLY A 309 -11.10 21.25 1.94
CA GLY A 309 -11.14 22.55 2.59
C GLY A 309 -11.38 22.49 4.10
N ARG A 310 -11.31 23.66 4.73
CA ARG A 310 -11.40 23.81 6.19
C ARG A 310 -12.82 24.01 6.69
N GLU A 311 -13.74 24.34 5.79
CA GLU A 311 -15.13 24.66 6.13
C GLU A 311 -15.90 23.37 6.44
N SER A 312 -16.39 23.25 7.67
CA SER A 312 -17.12 22.06 8.14
C SER A 312 -18.63 22.13 7.90
N ALA A 313 -19.15 23.25 7.41
CA ALA A 313 -20.59 23.53 7.32
C ALA A 313 -21.36 22.50 6.45
N PHE A 314 -20.68 21.83 5.52
CA PHE A 314 -21.27 20.82 4.64
C PHE A 314 -20.71 19.41 4.87
N ALA A 315 -20.03 19.20 6.01
CA ALA A 315 -19.40 17.91 6.33
C ALA A 315 -20.42 16.85 6.78
N ASP A 316 -21.53 17.26 7.41
CA ASP A 316 -22.43 16.32 8.07
C ASP A 316 -23.19 15.42 7.09
N ASN A 317 -23.60 15.97 5.94
CA ASN A 317 -24.18 15.18 4.85
C ASN A 317 -23.18 14.14 4.32
N LEU A 318 -21.92 14.53 4.08
CA LEU A 318 -20.87 13.61 3.62
C LEU A 318 -20.56 12.53 4.66
N LYS A 319 -20.47 12.89 5.95
CA LYS A 319 -20.30 11.92 7.04
C LYS A 319 -21.46 10.92 7.06
N TRP A 320 -22.68 11.40 6.89
CA TRP A 320 -23.86 10.55 6.83
C TRP A 320 -23.77 9.57 5.65
N MET A 321 -23.43 10.04 4.44
CA MET A 321 -23.25 9.18 3.26
C MET A 321 -22.23 8.06 3.49
N ALA A 322 -21.09 8.40 4.11
CA ALA A 322 -20.05 7.43 4.44
C ALA A 322 -20.55 6.37 5.43
N CYS A 323 -21.16 6.81 6.54
CA CYS A 323 -21.69 5.95 7.58
C CYS A 323 -22.80 5.03 7.06
N ALA A 324 -23.73 5.57 6.27
CA ALA A 324 -24.86 4.83 5.74
C ALA A 324 -24.44 3.73 4.77
N ASN A 325 -23.32 3.90 4.07
CA ASN A 325 -22.83 2.99 3.03
C ASN A 325 -21.50 2.28 3.40
N LYS A 326 -21.26 1.99 4.69
CA LYS A 326 -20.11 1.18 5.17
C LYS A 326 -18.72 1.70 4.71
N GLY A 327 -18.59 3.01 4.51
CA GLY A 327 -17.34 3.63 4.08
C GLY A 327 -16.65 4.41 5.18
N TYR A 328 -15.93 5.47 4.80
CA TYR A 328 -15.18 6.33 5.72
C TYR A 328 -15.16 7.77 5.22
N PHE A 329 -15.26 8.72 6.16
CA PHE A 329 -15.19 10.15 5.88
C PHE A 329 -13.79 10.68 6.20
N SER A 330 -13.18 11.38 5.25
CA SER A 330 -11.90 12.06 5.42
C SER A 330 -12.02 13.53 5.05
N GLN A 331 -11.35 14.40 5.80
CA GLN A 331 -11.27 15.82 5.51
C GLN A 331 -9.83 16.20 5.18
N ILE A 332 -9.64 16.87 4.04
CA ILE A 332 -8.34 17.27 3.52
C ILE A 332 -8.31 18.80 3.48
N SER A 333 -7.55 19.40 4.39
CA SER A 333 -7.45 20.85 4.51
C SER A 333 -6.28 21.42 3.71
N THR A 334 -5.20 20.66 3.56
CA THR A 334 -3.97 21.09 2.90
C THR A 334 -3.42 19.99 1.99
N LEU A 335 -2.47 20.35 1.11
CA LEU A 335 -1.78 19.39 0.24
C LEU A 335 -0.96 18.36 1.03
N ALA A 336 -0.42 18.73 2.20
CA ALA A 336 0.36 17.83 3.04
C ALA A 336 -0.52 16.73 3.67
N ASP A 337 -1.79 17.04 3.94
CA ASP A 337 -2.72 16.10 4.58
C ASP A 337 -3.24 15.01 3.62
N VAL A 338 -3.03 15.18 2.31
CA VAL A 338 -3.62 14.33 1.26
C VAL A 338 -3.23 12.87 1.46
N GLN A 339 -1.93 12.59 1.56
CA GLN A 339 -1.42 11.22 1.60
C GLN A 339 -1.97 10.47 2.82
N GLU A 340 -1.89 11.04 4.02
CA GLU A 340 -2.35 10.37 5.23
C GLU A 340 -3.87 10.09 5.18
N ASN A 341 -4.67 11.06 4.70
CA ASN A 341 -6.12 10.93 4.68
C ASN A 341 -6.64 9.99 3.61
N VAL A 342 -5.95 9.88 2.46
CA VAL A 342 -6.26 8.89 1.43
C VAL A 342 -6.01 7.50 2.00
N MET A 343 -4.87 7.24 2.63
CA MET A 343 -4.50 5.90 3.10
C MET A 343 -5.47 5.27 4.13
N ARG A 344 -6.27 6.09 4.83
CA ARG A 344 -7.25 5.61 5.83
C ARG A 344 -8.32 4.69 5.24
N TYR A 345 -8.65 4.80 3.95
CA TYR A 345 -9.67 3.93 3.34
C TYR A 345 -9.21 2.46 3.32
N LEU A 346 -7.90 2.19 3.23
CA LEU A 346 -7.34 0.83 3.21
C LEU A 346 -7.70 0.05 4.46
N HIS A 347 -7.71 0.69 5.64
CA HIS A 347 -8.13 0.04 6.89
C HIS A 347 -9.59 -0.41 6.88
N VAL A 348 -10.46 0.28 6.15
CA VAL A 348 -11.86 -0.14 6.00
C VAL A 348 -11.95 -1.26 4.98
N MET A 349 -11.21 -1.17 3.87
CA MET A 349 -11.16 -2.18 2.82
C MET A 349 -10.51 -3.50 3.24
N SER A 350 -9.65 -3.50 4.26
CA SER A 350 -9.03 -4.73 4.77
C SER A 350 -9.96 -5.57 5.66
N ARG A 351 -11.03 -4.98 6.21
CA ARG A 351 -11.94 -5.65 7.17
C ARG A 351 -12.53 -6.99 6.69
N PRO A 352 -13.00 -7.14 5.43
CA PRO A 352 -13.53 -8.42 4.94
C PRO A 352 -12.49 -9.53 4.98
N LYS A 353 -11.25 -9.27 4.54
CA LYS A 353 -10.16 -10.26 4.59
C LYS A 353 -9.88 -10.73 6.01
N VAL A 354 -10.00 -9.82 6.98
CA VAL A 354 -9.79 -10.17 8.39
C VAL A 354 -10.88 -11.12 8.91
N ILE A 355 -12.13 -10.90 8.49
CA ILE A 355 -13.28 -11.72 8.91
C ILE A 355 -13.21 -13.11 8.28
N ASP A 356 -12.77 -13.19 7.03
CA ASP A 356 -12.65 -14.46 6.30
C ASP A 356 -11.45 -15.31 6.76
N HIS A 357 -10.60 -14.78 7.65
CA HIS A 357 -9.35 -15.41 8.11
C HIS A 357 -8.45 -15.86 6.96
N GLU A 358 -8.54 -15.17 5.82
CA GLU A 358 -7.77 -15.46 4.62
C GLU A 358 -6.35 -14.90 4.80
N HIS A 359 -5.38 -15.81 4.92
CA HIS A 359 -3.96 -15.51 5.08
C HIS A 359 -3.20 -15.76 3.78
N ASP A 360 -3.80 -15.37 2.66
CA ASP A 360 -3.20 -15.58 1.36
C ASP A 360 -1.94 -14.73 1.21
N THR A 361 -0.85 -15.37 0.78
CA THR A 361 0.34 -14.63 0.40
C THR A 361 0.14 -14.00 -0.96
N VAL A 362 0.66 -12.79 -1.09
CA VAL A 362 0.65 -12.05 -2.34
C VAL A 362 2.08 -11.86 -2.82
N TRP A 363 2.29 -12.07 -4.12
CA TRP A 363 3.55 -11.82 -4.79
C TRP A 363 3.44 -10.51 -5.55
N THR A 364 4.38 -9.60 -5.30
CA THR A 364 4.49 -8.38 -6.09
C THR A 364 5.18 -8.63 -7.42
N GLU A 365 4.88 -7.78 -8.39
CA GLU A 365 5.66 -7.68 -9.61
C GLU A 365 7.12 -7.26 -9.34
N ALA A 366 7.99 -7.45 -10.32
CA ALA A 366 9.40 -7.09 -10.20
C ALA A 366 9.57 -5.59 -9.97
N TYR A 367 10.32 -5.22 -8.94
CA TYR A 367 10.71 -3.84 -8.67
C TYR A 367 12.20 -3.76 -8.28
N VAL A 368 12.75 -2.55 -8.34
CA VAL A 368 14.12 -2.27 -7.91
C VAL A 368 14.08 -1.81 -6.46
N ASP A 369 14.87 -2.45 -5.60
CA ASP A 369 15.01 -2.01 -4.22
C ASP A 369 15.75 -0.67 -4.14
N SER A 370 15.10 0.33 -3.52
CA SER A 370 15.64 1.66 -3.30
C SER A 370 16.62 1.76 -2.12
N ALA A 371 16.68 0.74 -1.26
CA ALA A 371 17.54 0.75 -0.06
C ALA A 371 19.00 0.38 -0.35
N LEU A 372 19.28 -0.25 -1.50
CA LEU A 372 20.65 -0.58 -1.90
C LEU A 372 21.31 0.67 -2.50
N ASN A 373 22.26 1.25 -1.76
CA ASN A 373 23.18 2.29 -2.22
C ASN A 373 23.61 2.08 -3.70
N GLU A 374 23.78 3.19 -4.43
CA GLU A 374 24.21 3.27 -5.84
C GLU A 374 25.42 2.39 -6.22
N LYS A 375 26.22 1.95 -5.24
CA LYS A 375 27.40 1.11 -5.43
C LYS A 375 27.11 -0.35 -5.78
N ALA A 376 25.97 -0.90 -5.37
CA ALA A 376 25.63 -2.32 -5.59
C ALA A 376 24.93 -2.58 -6.95
N GLY A 377 24.48 -1.52 -7.63
CA GLY A 377 23.67 -1.61 -8.83
C GLY A 377 22.22 -2.06 -8.55
N PRO A 378 21.28 -1.72 -9.44
CA PRO A 378 19.86 -2.04 -9.27
C PRO A 378 19.66 -3.57 -9.33
N SER A 379 19.30 -4.18 -8.20
CA SER A 379 18.88 -5.58 -8.14
C SER A 379 17.36 -5.66 -8.22
N LEU A 380 16.85 -6.38 -9.22
CA LEU A 380 15.43 -6.66 -9.33
C LEU A 380 15.01 -7.70 -8.29
N MET A 381 13.95 -7.40 -7.57
CA MET A 381 13.39 -8.23 -6.51
C MET A 381 11.88 -8.37 -6.69
N THR A 382 11.33 -9.40 -6.05
CA THR A 382 9.89 -9.58 -5.83
C THR A 382 9.68 -9.80 -4.34
N THR A 383 8.56 -9.32 -3.81
CA THR A 383 8.19 -9.50 -2.41
C THR A 383 7.12 -10.55 -2.30
N VAL A 384 7.25 -11.42 -1.30
CA VAL A 384 6.11 -12.18 -0.78
C VAL A 384 5.61 -11.49 0.48
N ALA A 385 4.34 -11.09 0.46
CA ALA A 385 3.73 -10.35 1.55
C ALA A 385 2.48 -11.06 2.09
N MET A 386 2.23 -10.90 3.39
CA MET A 386 1.05 -11.43 4.07
C MET A 386 0.51 -10.42 5.08
N PRO A 387 -0.82 -10.23 5.17
CA PRO A 387 -1.40 -9.35 6.19
C PRO A 387 -1.32 -10.00 7.58
N VAL A 388 -1.17 -9.15 8.61
CA VAL A 388 -1.19 -9.57 10.02
C VAL A 388 -2.37 -8.94 10.71
N PHE A 389 -3.18 -9.79 11.34
CA PHE A 389 -4.42 -9.39 12.00
C PHE A 389 -4.34 -9.56 13.51
N SER A 390 -5.03 -8.69 14.24
CA SER A 390 -5.20 -8.81 15.68
C SER A 390 -6.19 -9.92 16.01
N THR A 391 -5.76 -10.89 16.82
CA THR A 391 -6.57 -12.01 17.33
C THR A 391 -7.23 -11.70 18.67
N LYS A 392 -7.12 -10.46 19.19
CA LYS A 392 -7.73 -10.09 20.47
C LYS A 392 -9.25 -10.18 20.40
N ASN A 393 -9.83 -10.97 21.31
CA ASN A 393 -11.28 -11.19 21.48
C ASN A 393 -12.11 -9.92 21.79
N GLU A 394 -11.46 -8.79 22.09
CA GLU A 394 -12.15 -7.55 22.49
C GLU A 394 -12.75 -6.77 21.31
N THR A 395 -12.29 -7.04 20.09
CA THR A 395 -12.85 -6.45 18.87
C THR A 395 -13.39 -7.57 17.99
N ASN A 396 -14.71 -7.79 18.01
CA ASN A 396 -15.45 -8.63 17.03
C ASN A 396 -15.32 -8.15 15.56
N GLN A 397 -14.34 -7.28 15.29
CA GLN A 397 -14.00 -6.64 14.04
C GLN A 397 -12.48 -6.73 13.97
N GLY A 398 -11.93 -7.81 13.43
CA GLY A 398 -10.49 -7.99 13.42
C GLY A 398 -9.77 -6.80 12.77
N ILE A 399 -8.68 -6.39 13.39
CA ILE A 399 -7.93 -5.17 13.04
C ILE A 399 -6.65 -5.56 12.31
N LEU A 400 -6.36 -4.93 11.17
CA LEU A 400 -5.07 -5.02 10.51
C LEU A 400 -3.99 -4.37 11.39
N LEU A 401 -3.05 -5.17 11.90
CA LEU A 401 -1.88 -4.69 12.63
C LEU A 401 -0.80 -4.17 11.68
N GLY A 402 -0.69 -4.79 10.51
CA GLY A 402 0.27 -4.43 9.48
C GLY A 402 0.43 -5.54 8.44
N VAL A 403 1.52 -5.48 7.69
CA VAL A 403 1.86 -6.46 6.65
C VAL A 403 3.30 -6.89 6.85
N VAL A 404 3.53 -8.19 6.70
CA VAL A 404 4.85 -8.79 6.78
C VAL A 404 5.30 -9.14 5.39
N GLY A 405 6.58 -8.95 5.11
CA GLY A 405 7.13 -9.18 3.79
C GLY A 405 8.55 -9.68 3.84
N THR A 406 8.93 -10.42 2.79
CA THR A 406 10.31 -10.76 2.53
C THR A 406 10.63 -10.61 1.06
N ASP A 407 11.80 -10.04 0.78
CA ASP A 407 12.26 -9.77 -0.58
C ASP A 407 13.13 -10.92 -1.08
N ILE A 408 12.82 -11.34 -2.30
CA ILE A 408 13.50 -12.42 -3.00
C ILE A 408 14.15 -11.81 -4.25
N PRO A 409 15.49 -11.82 -4.34
CA PRO A 409 16.18 -11.42 -5.55
C PRO A 409 15.79 -12.33 -6.70
N LEU A 410 15.45 -11.73 -7.84
CA LEU A 410 15.11 -12.51 -9.03
C LEU A 410 16.29 -13.37 -9.51
N GLN A 411 17.53 -12.96 -9.20
CA GLN A 411 18.72 -13.76 -9.50
C GLN A 411 18.71 -15.12 -8.80
N GLU A 412 18.24 -15.20 -7.55
CA GLU A 412 18.11 -16.47 -6.82
C GLU A 412 17.05 -17.37 -7.46
N LEU A 413 15.91 -16.80 -7.87
CA LEU A 413 14.89 -17.54 -8.62
C LEU A 413 15.45 -18.08 -9.95
N MET A 414 16.30 -17.31 -10.63
CA MET A 414 16.92 -17.74 -11.89
C MET A 414 17.96 -18.85 -11.73
N LYS A 415 18.52 -19.07 -10.52
CA LYS A 415 19.42 -20.20 -10.24
C LYS A 415 18.67 -21.54 -10.20
N LEU A 416 17.37 -21.53 -9.90
CA LEU A 416 16.53 -22.73 -9.92
C LEU A 416 16.32 -23.29 -11.34
N ILE A 417 16.55 -22.46 -12.37
CA ILE A 417 16.37 -22.83 -13.76
C ILE A 417 17.65 -23.49 -14.27
N PRO A 418 17.61 -24.77 -14.71
CA PRO A 418 18.80 -25.49 -15.19
C PRO A 418 19.20 -25.00 -16.59
N LYS A 419 19.82 -23.81 -16.68
CA LYS A 419 20.21 -23.16 -17.94
C LYS A 419 21.08 -24.05 -18.84
N HIS A 420 21.93 -24.89 -18.24
CA HIS A 420 22.81 -25.81 -18.97
C HIS A 420 22.06 -26.90 -19.75
N MET A 421 20.81 -27.22 -19.36
CA MET A 421 19.98 -28.22 -20.08
C MET A 421 19.22 -27.61 -21.26
N LEU A 422 19.09 -26.28 -21.33
CA LEU A 422 18.27 -25.58 -22.33
C LEU A 422 18.98 -25.37 -23.68
N GLY A 423 20.30 -25.54 -23.73
CA GLY A 423 21.12 -25.25 -24.91
C GLY A 423 21.33 -23.74 -25.15
N ILE A 424 22.15 -23.39 -26.14
CA ILE A 424 22.62 -22.01 -26.38
C ILE A 424 21.53 -21.00 -26.79
N HIS A 425 20.39 -21.48 -27.32
CA HIS A 425 19.28 -20.63 -27.74
C HIS A 425 18.07 -20.71 -26.79
N GLY A 426 18.10 -21.63 -25.82
CA GLY A 426 17.01 -21.81 -24.87
C GLY A 426 17.15 -20.84 -23.71
N TYR A 427 16.06 -20.16 -23.36
CA TYR A 427 15.98 -19.35 -22.16
C TYR A 427 14.64 -19.61 -21.47
N ALA A 428 14.62 -19.33 -20.18
CA ALA A 428 13.38 -19.31 -19.40
C ALA A 428 13.01 -17.87 -19.12
N PHE A 429 11.71 -17.63 -19.08
CA PHE A 429 11.12 -16.37 -18.66
C PHE A 429 9.96 -16.69 -17.71
N ALA A 430 9.64 -15.75 -16.83
CA ALA A 430 8.49 -15.87 -15.96
C ALA A 430 7.58 -14.66 -16.17
N ILE A 431 6.27 -14.92 -16.14
CA ILE A 431 5.23 -13.92 -16.30
C ILE A 431 4.25 -14.01 -15.13
N THR A 432 3.66 -12.89 -14.78
CA THR A 432 2.55 -12.85 -13.82
C THR A 432 1.23 -13.26 -14.50
N ASN A 433 0.19 -13.49 -13.71
CA ASN A 433 -1.20 -13.65 -14.17
C ASN A 433 -1.68 -12.48 -15.04
N ASN A 434 -1.03 -11.33 -14.91
CA ASN A 434 -1.33 -10.09 -15.62
C ASN A 434 -0.53 -9.90 -16.92
N GLY A 435 0.32 -10.87 -17.26
CA GLY A 435 1.18 -10.81 -18.44
C GLY A 435 2.42 -9.92 -18.27
N TYR A 436 2.68 -9.42 -17.06
CA TYR A 436 3.93 -8.71 -16.77
C TYR A 436 5.10 -9.69 -16.70
N ILE A 437 6.22 -9.29 -17.28
CA ILE A 437 7.45 -10.07 -17.23
C ILE A 437 8.07 -9.91 -15.85
N LEU A 438 8.15 -11.02 -15.11
CA LEU A 438 8.92 -11.09 -13.87
C LEU A 438 10.42 -11.23 -14.19
N THR A 439 10.78 -12.10 -15.14
CA THR A 439 12.17 -12.27 -15.58
C THR A 439 12.24 -12.59 -17.07
N HIS A 440 13.14 -11.92 -17.79
CA HIS A 440 13.45 -12.15 -19.20
C HIS A 440 14.89 -11.69 -19.49
N PRO A 441 15.62 -12.32 -20.42
CA PRO A 441 16.98 -11.89 -20.78
C PRO A 441 17.10 -10.41 -21.19
N ASP A 442 16.05 -9.87 -21.82
CA ASP A 442 15.99 -8.46 -22.23
C ASP A 442 15.41 -7.52 -21.16
N LEU A 443 14.93 -8.04 -20.02
CA LEU A 443 14.44 -7.20 -18.94
C LEU A 443 15.64 -6.50 -18.27
N ARG A 444 15.68 -5.17 -18.37
CA ARG A 444 16.74 -4.35 -17.78
C ARG A 444 16.15 -3.32 -16.83
N PRO A 445 16.70 -3.14 -15.62
CA PRO A 445 16.34 -2.01 -14.79
C PRO A 445 16.75 -0.73 -15.52
N LEU A 446 15.81 0.18 -15.72
CA LEU A 446 16.10 1.53 -16.19
C LEU A 446 16.61 2.32 -14.98
N VAL A 447 17.86 2.77 -15.04
CA VAL A 447 18.38 3.77 -14.10
C VAL A 447 17.84 5.11 -14.60
N THR A 448 16.79 5.61 -13.95
CA THR A 448 16.22 6.94 -14.20
C THR A 448 16.76 7.95 -13.22
#